data_AF-A0A937T2C6-F1
#
_entry.id   AF-A0A937T2C6-F1
#
_cell.length_a   1.000
_cell.length_b   1.000
_cell.length_c   1.000
_cell.angle_alpha   90.00
_cell.angle_beta   90.00
_cell.angle_gamma   90.00
#
_symmetry.space_group_name_H-M   'P 1'
#
loop_
_entity.id
_entity.type
_entity.pdbx_description
1 polymer ?
#
loop_
_entity_poly.entity_id
_entity_poly.type
_entity_poly.pdbx_seq_one_letter_code
_entity_poly.pdbx_strand_id
1 'polypeptide(L)'
;MAKAKVTHMKLQHSESVVVQAAAQIYAAYISAGRVPEGEEAQWMKRSIREAIQIAHATDAAVISDEEIDTLEGQQALDSQGGQLFGE
;
A
#
# COMPACT_ATOMS: atom_id res chain seq x y z
N MET A 1 34.28 28.01 -5.86
CA MET A 1 33.76 26.72 -6.38
C MET A 1 33.13 25.97 -5.21
N ALA A 2 31.80 26.01 -5.04
CA ALA A 2 31.14 25.29 -3.95
C ALA A 2 31.06 23.79 -4.28
N LYS A 3 31.53 22.93 -3.39
CA LYS A 3 31.51 21.46 -3.55
C LYS A 3 30.08 20.95 -3.32
N ALA A 4 29.45 20.37 -4.35
CA ALA A 4 28.13 19.77 -4.22
C ALA A 4 28.17 18.61 -3.21
N LYS A 5 27.38 18.70 -2.14
CA LYS A 5 27.23 17.64 -1.15
C LYS A 5 26.38 16.53 -1.78
N VAL A 6 27.03 15.42 -2.15
CA VAL A 6 26.33 14.23 -2.64
C VAL A 6 25.57 13.62 -1.46
N THR A 7 24.28 13.87 -1.40
CA THR A 7 23.40 13.26 -0.40
C THR A 7 23.04 11.86 -0.89
N HIS A 8 23.71 10.85 -0.35
CA HIS A 8 23.30 9.46 -0.55
C HIS A 8 22.00 9.22 0.24
N MET A 9 20.85 9.33 -0.43
CA MET A 9 19.57 8.91 0.16
C MET A 9 19.52 7.38 0.18
N LYS A 10 19.41 6.80 1.37
CA LYS A 10 19.07 5.38 1.55
C LYS A 10 17.61 5.33 1.98
N LEU A 11 16.72 5.07 1.03
CA LEU A 11 15.33 4.75 1.31
C LEU A 11 15.24 3.29 1.73
N GLN A 12 14.39 2.98 2.71
CA GLN A 12 13.98 1.62 2.99
C GLN A 12 13.21 1.05 1.78
N HIS A 13 13.09 -0.29 1.70
CA HIS A 13 12.43 -0.92 0.55
C HIS A 13 10.99 -0.43 0.38
N SER A 14 10.21 -0.37 1.47
CA SER A 14 8.84 0.15 1.48
C SER A 14 8.77 1.61 1.03
N GLU A 15 9.70 2.46 1.47
CA GLU A 15 9.78 3.86 1.06
C GLU A 15 10.08 3.98 -0.45
N SER A 16 10.89 3.08 -1.01
CA SER A 16 11.20 3.07 -2.44
C SER A 16 9.98 2.70 -3.29
N VAL A 17 9.18 1.72 -2.84
CA VAL A 17 7.93 1.33 -3.52
C VAL A 17 6.93 2.50 -3.52
N VAL A 18 6.75 3.16 -2.38
CA VAL A 18 5.87 4.34 -2.28
C VAL A 18 6.34 5.47 -3.19
N VAL A 19 7.65 5.74 -3.24
CA VAL A 19 8.22 6.76 -4.14
C VAL A 19 7.99 6.40 -5.60
N GLN A 20 8.14 5.14 -6.00
CA GLN A 20 7.88 4.69 -7.38
C GLN A 20 6.41 4.88 -7.77
N ALA A 21 5.48 4.49 -6.90
CA ALA A 21 4.04 4.69 -7.14
C ALA A 21 3.69 6.19 -7.21
N ALA A 22 4.23 7.01 -6.30
CA ALA A 22 4.04 8.46 -6.31
C ALA A 22 4.57 9.11 -7.59
N ALA A 23 5.71 8.65 -8.10
CA ALA A 23 6.28 9.14 -9.35
C ALA A 23 5.36 8.84 -10.55
N GLN A 24 4.76 7.65 -10.59
CA GLN A 24 3.81 7.28 -11.64
C GLN A 24 2.53 8.12 -11.59
N ILE A 25 1.96 8.32 -10.40
CA ILE A 25 0.79 9.18 -10.19
C ILE A 25 1.09 10.62 -10.61
N TYR A 26 2.25 11.15 -10.21
CA TYR A 26 2.67 12.50 -10.56
C TYR A 26 2.87 12.67 -12.08
N ALA A 27 3.50 11.69 -12.74
CA ALA A 27 3.67 11.68 -14.19
C ALA A 27 2.31 11.67 -14.93
N ALA A 28 1.32 10.95 -14.38
CA ALA A 28 -0.04 10.96 -14.91
C ALA A 28 -0.68 12.36 -14.78
N TYR A 29 -0.50 13.05 -13.64
CA TYR A 29 -0.98 14.43 -13.48
C TYR A 29 -0.33 15.40 -14.47
N ILE A 30 0.99 15.30 -14.67
CA ILE A 30 1.70 16.10 -15.67
C ILE A 30 1.14 15.84 -17.07
N SER A 31 1.04 14.56 -17.45
CA SER A 31 0.56 14.15 -18.79
C SER A 31 -0.89 14.58 -19.05
N ALA A 32 -1.70 14.67 -18.00
CA ALA A 32 -3.07 15.16 -18.07
C ALA A 32 -3.19 16.70 -18.08
N GLY A 33 -2.07 17.44 -18.07
CA GLY A 33 -2.06 18.91 -18.03
C GLY A 33 -2.59 19.49 -16.71
N ARG A 34 -2.55 18.69 -15.62
CA ARG A 34 -3.11 19.07 -14.32
C ARG A 34 -2.11 19.74 -13.38
N VAL A 35 -0.84 19.87 -13.77
CA VAL A 35 0.21 20.48 -12.95
C VAL A 35 0.58 21.83 -13.57
N PRO A 36 0.01 22.94 -13.09
CA PRO A 36 0.42 24.28 -13.49
C PRO A 36 1.86 24.57 -13.07
N GLU A 37 2.51 25.47 -13.81
CA GLU A 37 3.81 26.00 -13.43
C GLU A 37 3.74 26.71 -12.07
N GLY A 38 4.64 26.36 -11.16
CA GLY A 38 4.68 26.89 -9.79
C GLY A 38 3.86 26.09 -8.78
N GLU A 39 3.06 25.10 -9.20
CA GLU A 39 2.30 24.21 -8.31
C GLU A 39 2.93 22.82 -8.15
N GLU A 40 4.07 22.55 -8.78
CA GLU A 40 4.70 21.21 -8.86
C GLU A 40 4.87 20.58 -7.48
N ALA A 41 5.31 21.36 -6.49
CA ALA A 41 5.52 20.88 -5.12
C ALA A 41 4.21 20.42 -4.45
N GLN A 42 3.09 21.07 -4.74
CA GLN A 42 1.78 20.68 -4.20
C GLN A 42 1.32 19.36 -4.84
N TRP A 43 1.45 19.24 -6.15
CA TRP A 43 1.06 18.04 -6.90
C TRP A 43 1.95 16.84 -6.58
N MET A 44 3.23 17.07 -6.33
CA MET A 44 4.15 16.05 -5.85
C MET A 44 3.74 15.54 -4.46
N LYS A 45 3.47 16.45 -3.51
CA LYS A 45 2.97 16.07 -2.17
C LYS A 45 1.66 15.30 -2.24
N ARG A 46 0.76 15.71 -3.14
CA ARG A 46 -0.50 15.01 -3.40
C ARG A 46 -0.26 13.59 -3.88
N SER A 47 0.62 13.41 -4.86
CA SER A 47 0.93 12.10 -5.45
C SER A 47 1.55 11.14 -4.41
N ILE A 48 2.39 11.66 -3.51
CA ILE A 48 2.94 10.88 -2.38
C ILE A 48 1.82 10.42 -1.44
N ARG A 49 0.89 11.31 -1.08
CA ARG A 49 -0.24 10.96 -0.21
C ARG A 49 -1.12 9.89 -0.84
N GLU A 50 -1.42 10.02 -2.13
CA GLU A 50 -2.23 9.05 -2.87
C GLU A 50 -1.52 7.69 -2.97
N ALA A 51 -0.21 7.67 -3.20
CA ALA A 51 0.58 6.43 -3.17
C ALA A 51 0.53 5.73 -1.79
N ILE A 52 0.63 6.49 -0.71
CA ILE A 52 0.49 5.96 0.66
C ILE A 52 -0.91 5.36 0.88
N GLN A 53 -1.96 6.05 0.43
CA GLN A 53 -3.34 5.55 0.54
C GLN A 53 -3.52 4.24 -0.23
N ILE A 54 -2.96 4.13 -1.44
CA ILE A 54 -2.98 2.89 -2.22
C ILE A 54 -2.24 1.77 -1.49
N ALA A 55 -1.06 2.05 -0.93
CA ALA A 55 -0.31 1.07 -0.17
C ALA A 55 -1.11 0.52 1.01
N HIS A 56 -1.74 1.38 1.81
CA HIS A 56 -2.60 0.96 2.93
C HIS A 56 -3.84 0.20 2.48
N ALA A 57 -4.50 0.63 1.40
CA ALA A 57 -5.68 -0.07 0.89
C ALA A 57 -5.32 -1.46 0.35
N THR A 58 -4.15 -1.60 -0.27
CA THR A 58 -3.63 -2.89 -0.76
C THR A 58 -3.32 -3.82 0.40
N ASP A 59 -2.62 -3.32 1.42
CA ASP A 59 -2.32 -4.08 2.64
C ASP A 59 -3.60 -4.60 3.33
N ALA A 60 -4.61 -3.73 3.50
CA ALA A 60 -5.89 -4.12 4.08
C ALA A 60 -6.66 -5.16 3.23
N ALA A 61 -6.60 -5.04 1.90
CA ALA A 61 -7.27 -5.98 1.00
C ALA A 61 -6.61 -7.37 1.04
N VAL A 62 -5.27 -7.44 1.06
CA VAL A 62 -4.53 -8.70 1.13
C VAL A 62 -4.82 -9.44 2.44
N ILE A 63 -4.86 -8.74 3.58
CA ILE A 63 -5.17 -9.35 4.89
C ILE A 63 -6.62 -9.89 4.91
N SER A 64 -7.58 -9.16 4.34
CA SER A 64 -8.98 -9.62 4.30
C SER A 64 -9.15 -10.90 3.45
N ASP A 65 -8.40 -11.04 2.37
CA ASP A 65 -8.44 -12.27 1.55
C ASP A 65 -7.82 -13.46 2.30
N GLU A 66 -6.74 -13.25 3.07
CA GLU A 66 -6.10 -14.32 3.87
C GLU A 66 -6.91 -14.76 5.11
N GLU A 67 -7.79 -13.92 5.64
CA GLU A 67 -8.68 -14.29 6.76
C GLU A 67 -9.89 -15.16 6.35
N ILE A 68 -10.28 -15.18 5.06
CA ILE A 68 -11.45 -15.96 4.61
C ILE A 68 -11.15 -17.47 4.61
N ASP A 69 -9.94 -17.89 4.26
CA ASP A 69 -9.56 -19.31 4.25
C ASP A 69 -9.40 -19.92 5.66
N THR A 70 -9.14 -19.10 6.67
CA THR A 70 -8.92 -19.60 8.05
C THR A 70 -10.22 -19.73 8.86
N LEU A 71 -11.25 -18.95 8.54
CA LEU A 71 -12.55 -19.01 9.23
C LEU A 71 -13.46 -20.14 8.72
N GLU A 72 -13.38 -20.53 7.45
CA GLU A 72 -14.14 -21.68 6.92
C GLU A 72 -13.62 -23.03 7.46
N GLY A 73 -12.32 -23.12 7.79
CA GLY A 73 -11.73 -24.32 8.39
C GLY A 73 -12.10 -24.56 9.86
N GLN A 74 -12.48 -23.51 10.60
CA GLN A 74 -12.78 -23.60 12.03
C GLN A 74 -14.24 -24.05 12.30
N GLN A 75 -15.19 -23.70 11.44
CA GLN A 75 -16.62 -24.07 11.61
C GLN A 75 -16.92 -25.55 11.28
N ALA A 76 -16.07 -26.21 10.50
CA ALA A 76 -16.21 -27.62 10.15
C ALA A 76 -15.84 -28.58 11.30
N LEU A 77 -15.09 -28.13 12.30
CA LEU A 77 -14.61 -28.97 13.41
C LEU A 77 -15.55 -28.96 14.62
N ASP A 78 -16.31 -27.88 14.83
CA ASP A 78 -17.21 -27.75 15.98
C ASP A 78 -18.55 -28.51 15.82
N SER A 79 -18.88 -28.93 14.59
CA SER A 79 -20.15 -29.60 14.29
C SER A 79 -20.11 -31.13 14.36
N GLN A 80 -18.95 -31.75 14.65
CA GLN A 80 -18.81 -33.23 14.74
C GLN A 80 -18.51 -33.79 16.14
N GLY A 81 -18.43 -32.96 17.19
CA GLY A 81 -17.95 -33.38 18.52
C GLY A 81 -19.01 -33.80 19.56
N GLY A 82 -20.25 -34.10 19.18
CA GLY A 82 -21.37 -34.11 20.15
C GLY A 82 -22.41 -35.20 20.02
N GLN A 83 -22.05 -36.45 19.70
CA GLN A 83 -22.95 -37.59 19.93
C GLN A 83 -22.16 -38.89 19.95
N LEU A 84 -22.13 -39.54 21.11
CA LEU A 84 -22.00 -40.99 21.37
C LEU A 84 -21.23 -41.18 22.68
N PHE A 85 -21.95 -41.27 23.80
CA PHE A 85 -21.73 -42.27 24.85
C PHE A 85 -22.98 -42.27 25.73
N GLY A 86 -23.98 -43.02 25.27
CA GLY A 86 -25.00 -43.61 26.12
C GLY A 86 -24.72 -45.11 26.19
N GLU A 87 -24.49 -45.61 27.40
CA GLU A 87 -25.06 -46.83 28.02
C GLU A 87 -24.34 -47.11 29.35
#